data_AF-A0A842WVQ7-F1
#
_entry.id   AF-A0A842WVQ7-F1
#
_cell.length_a   1.000
_cell.length_b   1.000
_cell.length_c   1.000
_cell.angle_alpha   90.00
_cell.angle_beta   90.00
_cell.angle_gamma   90.00
#
_symmetry.space_group_name_H-M   'P 1'
#
loop_
_entity.id
_entity.type
_entity.pdbx_description
1 polymer ?
#
loop_
_entity_poly.entity_id
_entity_poly.type
_entity_poly.pdbx_seq_one_letter_code
_entity_poly.pdbx_strand_id
1 'polypeptide(L)'
;MERTRLGLIIAIGGVIIFLIAMLILLPEISLYVPALLVMFIGITMIGIGGAIAKGFDRSLDVPETDCYYCNGSGKIQGPEGSESCPRCGGTGLARPDDE
;
A
#
# COMPACT_ATOMS: atom_id res chain seq x y z
N MET A 1 -6.73 -11.20 -0.92
CA MET A 1 -6.41 -11.90 -2.18
C MET A 1 -6.64 -11.05 -3.44
N GLU A 2 -7.58 -10.10 -3.44
CA GLU A 2 -7.88 -9.27 -4.62
C GLU A 2 -6.78 -8.25 -4.94
N ARG A 3 -6.22 -7.58 -3.91
CA ARG A 3 -5.11 -6.61 -4.05
C ARG A 3 -3.83 -7.21 -4.62
N THR A 4 -3.48 -8.44 -4.20
CA THR A 4 -2.31 -9.17 -4.71
C THR A 4 -2.45 -9.56 -6.17
N ARG A 5 -3.66 -9.97 -6.60
CA ARG A 5 -3.94 -10.18 -8.04
C ARG A 5 -3.82 -8.89 -8.84
N LEU A 6 -4.34 -7.78 -8.30
CA LEU A 6 -4.30 -6.49 -8.96
C LEU A 6 -2.85 -5.97 -9.11
N GLY A 7 -2.02 -6.07 -8.08
CA GLY A 7 -0.58 -5.74 -8.15
C GLY A 7 0.17 -6.58 -9.18
N LEU A 8 -0.15 -7.88 -9.26
CA LEU A 8 0.46 -8.80 -10.23
C LEU A 8 0.05 -8.46 -11.68
N ILE A 9 -1.22 -8.09 -11.91
CA ILE A 9 -1.69 -7.62 -13.22
C ILE A 9 -0.99 -6.32 -13.63
N ILE A 10 -0.85 -5.36 -12.70
CA ILE A 10 -0.14 -4.09 -12.95
C ILE A 10 1.33 -4.37 -13.32
N ALA A 11 2.00 -5.25 -12.59
CA ALA A 11 3.39 -5.61 -12.87
C ALA A 11 3.54 -6.26 -14.26
N ILE A 12 2.67 -7.21 -14.61
CA ILE A 12 2.68 -7.85 -15.94
C ILE A 12 2.41 -6.82 -17.03
N GLY A 13 1.44 -5.93 -16.85
CA GLY A 13 1.15 -4.84 -17.78
C GLY A 13 2.37 -3.94 -18.00
N GLY A 14 3.07 -3.58 -16.94
CA GLY A 14 4.32 -2.80 -17.00
C GLY A 14 5.42 -3.49 -17.81
N VAL A 15 5.59 -4.81 -17.64
CA VAL A 15 6.54 -5.61 -18.44
C VAL A 15 6.18 -5.58 -19.93
N ILE A 16 4.90 -5.75 -20.26
CA ILE A 16 4.43 -5.72 -21.65
C ILE A 16 4.70 -4.35 -22.29
N ILE A 17 4.34 -3.26 -21.59
CA ILE A 17 4.59 -1.88 -22.05
C ILE A 17 6.09 -1.65 -22.27
N PHE A 18 6.92 -2.10 -21.33
CA PHE A 18 8.37 -1.96 -21.43
C PHE A 18 8.95 -2.71 -22.65
N LEU A 19 8.52 -3.95 -22.89
CA LEU A 19 8.96 -4.74 -24.04
C LEU A 19 8.50 -4.12 -25.36
N ILE A 20 7.26 -3.62 -25.43
CA ILE A 20 6.76 -2.91 -26.61
C ILE A 20 7.61 -1.66 -26.88
N ALA A 21 7.89 -0.87 -25.84
CA ALA A 21 8.69 0.33 -25.97
C ALA A 21 10.13 0.02 -26.44
N MET A 22 10.73 -1.03 -25.86
CA MET A 22 12.09 -1.46 -26.17
C MET A 22 12.22 -2.06 -27.59
N LEU A 23 11.27 -2.90 -28.01
CA LEU A 23 11.38 -3.66 -29.26
C LEU A 23 10.78 -2.95 -30.47
N ILE A 24 9.77 -2.09 -30.27
CA ILE A 24 9.01 -1.45 -31.36
C ILE A 24 9.31 0.04 -31.45
N LEU A 25 9.34 0.77 -30.33
CA LEU A 25 9.51 2.23 -30.33
C LEU A 25 11.00 2.64 -30.42
N LEU A 26 11.88 1.94 -29.71
CA LEU A 26 13.31 2.25 -29.64
C LEU A 26 14.05 2.20 -31.00
N PRO A 27 13.73 1.28 -31.94
CA PRO A 27 14.36 1.25 -33.26
C PRO A 27 14.10 2.49 -34.12
N GLU A 28 13.03 3.23 -33.83
CA GLU A 28 12.62 4.41 -34.61
C GLU A 28 13.31 5.66 -34.07
N ILE A 29 14.29 6.19 -34.80
CA ILE A 29 15.14 7.32 -34.37
C ILE A 29 14.32 8.57 -34.02
N SER A 30 13.22 8.79 -34.74
CA SER A 30 12.29 9.92 -34.51
C SER A 30 11.51 9.79 -33.20
N LEU A 31 11.40 8.58 -32.64
CA LEU A 31 10.65 8.26 -31.43
C LEU A 31 11.55 7.89 -30.25
N TYR A 32 12.86 8.12 -30.33
CA TYR A 32 13.79 7.76 -29.25
C TYR A 32 13.42 8.39 -27.89
N VAL A 33 13.17 9.71 -27.86
CA VAL A 33 12.77 10.42 -26.63
C VAL A 33 11.43 9.91 -26.07
N PRO A 34 10.35 9.80 -26.85
CA PRO A 34 9.11 9.22 -26.33
C PRO A 34 9.26 7.75 -25.93
N ALA A 35 10.10 6.95 -26.61
CA ALA A 35 10.40 5.57 -26.22
C ALA A 35 10.96 5.49 -24.80
N LEU A 36 11.94 6.36 -24.46
CA LEU A 36 12.51 6.43 -23.12
C LEU A 36 11.46 6.77 -22.05
N LEU A 37 10.53 7.69 -22.33
CA LEU A 37 9.45 8.02 -21.40
C LEU A 37 8.52 6.83 -21.17
N VAL A 38 8.14 6.11 -22.22
CA VAL A 38 7.29 4.93 -22.10
C VAL A 38 8.02 3.80 -21.35
N MET A 39 9.31 3.61 -21.60
CA MET A 39 10.13 2.65 -20.84
C MET A 39 10.19 3.00 -19.35
N PHE A 40 10.34 4.28 -19.01
CA PHE A 40 10.32 4.74 -17.61
C PHE A 40 8.96 4.45 -16.93
N ILE A 41 7.85 4.70 -17.64
CA ILE A 41 6.51 4.36 -17.14
C ILE A 41 6.37 2.85 -16.94
N GLY A 42 6.87 2.03 -17.87
CA GLY A 42 6.88 0.58 -17.73
C GLY A 42 7.63 0.11 -16.47
N ILE A 43 8.85 0.60 -16.25
CA ILE A 43 9.67 0.24 -15.07
C ILE A 43 9.00 0.68 -13.77
N THR A 44 8.43 1.89 -13.72
CA THR A 44 7.75 2.38 -12.50
C THR A 44 6.50 1.55 -12.19
N MET A 45 5.71 1.16 -13.20
CA MET A 45 4.60 0.21 -13.01
C MET A 45 5.06 -1.15 -12.48
N ILE A 46 6.18 -1.68 -12.98
CA ILE A 46 6.74 -2.94 -12.48
C ILE A 46 7.12 -2.82 -11.00
N GLY A 47 7.79 -1.74 -10.61
CA GLY A 47 8.18 -1.49 -9.22
C GLY A 47 6.97 -1.39 -8.28
N ILE A 48 5.98 -0.57 -8.65
CA ILE A 48 4.76 -0.36 -7.86
C ILE A 48 3.94 -1.66 -7.80
N GLY A 49 3.70 -2.31 -8.94
CA GLY A 49 2.96 -3.57 -9.01
C GLY A 49 3.63 -4.69 -8.20
N GLY A 50 4.96 -4.77 -8.25
CA GLY A 50 5.75 -5.69 -7.44
C GLY A 50 5.65 -5.41 -5.94
N ALA A 51 5.71 -4.15 -5.51
CA ALA A 51 5.55 -3.75 -4.11
C ALA A 51 4.17 -4.12 -3.57
N ILE A 52 3.11 -3.88 -4.35
CA ILE A 52 1.72 -4.24 -4.00
C ILE A 52 1.55 -5.76 -3.95
N ALA A 53 2.08 -6.49 -4.94
CA ALA A 53 1.99 -7.95 -5.00
C ALA A 53 2.76 -8.64 -3.85
N LYS A 54 3.88 -8.04 -3.40
CA LYS A 54 4.63 -8.53 -2.24
C LYS A 54 3.92 -8.20 -0.90
N GLY A 55 2.98 -7.27 -0.90
CA GLY A 55 2.22 -6.89 0.29
C GLY A 55 3.05 -6.10 1.31
N PHE A 56 4.01 -5.28 0.86
CA PHE A 56 4.78 -4.39 1.75
C PHE A 56 3.88 -3.41 2.54
N ASP A 57 2.62 -3.22 2.13
CA ASP A 57 1.60 -2.44 2.87
C ASP A 57 1.13 -3.08 4.18
N ARG A 58 1.39 -4.38 4.44
CA ARG A 58 0.95 -5.04 5.69
C ARG A 58 1.56 -4.42 6.96
N SER A 59 2.61 -3.62 6.86
CA SER A 59 3.22 -2.94 8.01
C SER A 59 2.58 -1.61 8.35
N LEU A 60 1.55 -1.18 7.61
CA LEU A 60 0.78 0.06 7.88
C LEU A 60 -0.68 -0.24 8.25
N ASP A 61 -1.00 -1.49 8.58
CA ASP A 61 -2.28 -1.84 9.22
C ASP A 61 -2.28 -1.23 10.62
N VAL A 62 -2.61 0.06 10.69
CA VAL A 62 -3.20 0.66 11.88
C VAL A 62 -4.44 -0.17 12.18
N PRO A 63 -4.62 -0.69 13.41
CA PRO A 63 -5.78 -1.50 13.76
C PRO A 63 -7.06 -0.79 13.30
N GLU A 64 -7.82 -1.37 12.37
CA GLU A 64 -9.08 -0.78 11.88
C GLU A 64 -10.18 -0.84 12.95
N THR A 65 -9.96 -1.64 14.00
CA THR A 65 -10.93 -1.88 15.06
C THR A 65 -10.69 -0.94 16.23
N ASP A 66 -11.78 -0.35 16.69
CA ASP A 66 -11.79 0.44 17.92
C ASP A 66 -11.49 -0.47 19.12
N CYS A 67 -10.74 0.06 20.09
CA CYS A 67 -10.52 -0.60 21.36
C CYS A 67 -11.87 -0.81 22.04
N TYR A 68 -12.35 -2.05 22.13
CA TYR A 68 -13.62 -2.42 22.76
C TYR A 68 -13.74 -1.88 24.19
N TYR A 69 -12.62 -1.74 24.89
CA TYR A 69 -12.60 -1.26 26.28
C TYR A 69 -12.93 0.22 26.41
N CYS A 70 -12.56 1.07 25.44
CA CYS A 70 -12.86 2.51 25.47
C CYS A 70 -13.74 2.96 24.30
N ASN A 71 -14.25 2.04 23.47
CA ASN A 71 -15.02 2.29 22.25
C ASN A 71 -14.42 3.42 21.38
N GLY A 72 -13.13 3.33 21.04
CA GLY A 72 -12.49 4.31 20.16
C GLY A 72 -12.08 5.62 20.84
N SER A 73 -12.59 5.93 22.04
CA SER A 73 -12.38 7.25 22.67
C SER A 73 -10.95 7.49 23.20
N GLY A 74 -10.18 6.43 23.42
CA GLY A 74 -8.86 6.48 24.04
C GLY A 74 -8.88 6.83 25.54
N LYS A 75 -10.05 7.05 26.15
CA LYS A 75 -10.17 7.48 27.55
C LYS A 75 -11.29 6.72 28.27
N ILE A 76 -11.19 6.63 29.58
CA ILE A 76 -12.23 6.08 30.45
C ILE A 76 -12.53 7.07 31.59
N GLN A 77 -13.72 6.98 32.19
CA GLN A 77 -14.05 7.76 33.38
C GLN A 77 -13.53 7.03 34.61
N GLY A 78 -12.48 7.59 35.21
CA GLY A 78 -11.93 7.15 36.48
C GLY A 78 -12.49 7.96 37.65
N PRO A 79 -12.14 7.57 38.89
CA PRO A 79 -12.62 8.22 40.11
C PRO A 79 -12.19 9.69 40.27
N GLU A 80 -11.12 10.13 39.61
CA GLU A 80 -10.62 11.52 39.64
C GLU A 80 -10.83 12.28 38.33
N GLY A 81 -11.53 11.70 37.35
CA GLY A 81 -11.81 12.33 36.05
C GLY A 81 -11.51 11.43 34.85
N SER A 82 -11.34 12.03 33.67
CA SER A 82 -11.01 11.27 32.45
C SER A 82 -9.56 10.81 32.47
N GLU A 83 -9.34 9.50 32.52
CA GLU A 83 -8.02 8.88 32.47
C GLU A 83 -7.78 8.20 31.12
N SER A 84 -6.50 8.02 30.74
CA SER A 84 -6.17 7.35 29.48
C SER A 84 -6.51 5.87 29.58
N CYS A 85 -7.07 5.30 28.50
CA CYS A 85 -7.45 3.90 28.50
C CYS A 85 -6.19 3.03 28.71
N PRO A 86 -6.14 2.19 29.77
CA PRO A 86 -4.96 1.38 30.07
C PRO A 86 -4.72 0.28 29.05
N ARG A 87 -5.78 -0.16 28.33
CA ARG A 87 -5.69 -1.18 27.31
C ARG A 87 -5.10 -0.63 26.02
N CYS A 88 -5.62 0.43 25.43
CA CYS A 88 -5.03 0.98 24.20
C CYS A 88 -3.92 2.02 24.45
N GLY A 89 -3.60 2.34 25.71
CA GLY A 89 -2.60 3.35 26.05
C GLY A 89 -2.98 4.77 25.62
N GLY A 90 -4.28 5.04 25.42
CA GLY A 90 -4.76 6.33 24.96
C GLY A 90 -5.02 6.45 23.45
N THR A 91 -4.68 5.44 22.65
CA THR A 91 -4.80 5.52 21.18
C THR A 91 -6.23 5.38 20.66
N GLY A 92 -7.11 4.76 21.46
CA GLY A 92 -8.48 4.44 21.04
C GLY A 92 -8.57 3.18 20.16
N LEU A 93 -7.45 2.63 19.69
CA LEU A 93 -7.41 1.51 18.74
C LEU A 93 -7.19 0.17 19.45
N ALA A 94 -7.76 -0.91 18.92
CA ALA A 94 -7.56 -2.26 19.41
C ALA A 94 -6.09 -2.68 19.26
N ARG A 95 -5.62 -3.59 20.12
CA ARG A 95 -4.29 -4.16 19.96
C ARG A 95 -4.32 -5.30 18.93
N PRO A 96 -3.17 -5.61 18.29
CA PRO A 96 -3.07 -6.78 17.41
C PRO A 96 -3.45 -8.10 18.11
N ASP A 97 -3.29 -8.14 19.43
CA ASP A 97 -3.63 -9.24 20.34
C ASP A 97 -5.12 -9.29 20.76
N ASP A 98 -5.95 -8.33 20.31
CA ASP A 98 -7.39 -8.30 20.56
C ASP A 98 -8.22 -8.93 19.40
N GLU A 99 -7.58 -9.39 18.32
CA GLU A 99 -8.21 -10.11 17.17
C GLU A 99 -8.30 -11.64 17.37
#